data_AF-A0A4R4TM50-F1
#
_entry.id   AF-A0A4R4TM50-F1
#
_cell.length_a   1.000
_cell.length_b   1.000
_cell.length_c   1.000
_cell.angle_alpha   90.00
_cell.angle_beta   90.00
_cell.angle_gamma   90.00
#
_symmetry.space_group_name_H-M   'P 1'
#
loop_
_entity.id
_entity.type
_entity.pdbx_description
1 polymer ?
#
loop_
_entity_poly.entity_id
_entity_poly.type
_entity_poly.pdbx_seq_one_letter_code
_entity_poly.pdbx_strand_id
1 'polypeptide(L)'
;MTSGRPIDVSLQSPTLSGEDMPFELVGFTSDPMQTSAGEATPPWSRWLPISVNDTYGDPFIPEQIENTTAKLASLSDHNAPIAIFTKAGYSSRVLERLGAVTHIDRAVIFYSLTGLDEGGISFEERVRMIAALKRLFPNTLVFTRPIIRNRNDDPGTLRRLSEVAAAHTGLLVLGGLHDAKKRKKIENSVEDQLIAYCDELGVKTFHKTSCAAAWLHGRDCWVHDLKGPRNLDVLVSLGYEFGVTDGRVVLEQGTTGDINFIRMITSSEVFVHNLVSNYNLLTLPSGKRKLESTSSWFAWSENIDTCLDCNYCIIKQIEYLKKMRVRIGVHPSRLPEIVTGARTTIDFERFRLTKLPRGESGRHTYGDVRVTKPCRARVYASPTRTSGSSVPRFH
;
A
#
# COMPACT_ATOMS: atom_id res chain seq x y z
N MET A 1 -37.34 37.98 -0.75
CA MET A 1 -36.06 38.48 -1.31
C MET A 1 -35.15 38.87 -0.15
N THR A 2 -34.20 38.00 0.20
CA THR A 2 -33.12 38.29 1.15
C THR A 2 -31.87 37.66 0.57
N SER A 3 -31.04 38.49 -0.07
CA SER A 3 -29.79 38.11 -0.71
C SER A 3 -28.69 37.95 0.35
N GLY A 4 -28.35 36.70 0.66
CA GLY A 4 -27.17 36.37 1.46
C GLY A 4 -25.90 36.60 0.64
N ARG A 5 -24.98 37.42 1.16
CA ARG A 5 -23.63 37.61 0.58
C ARG A 5 -22.79 36.35 0.77
N PRO A 6 -21.88 36.02 -0.16
CA PRO A 6 -20.97 34.90 -0.02
C PRO A 6 -19.90 35.20 1.05
N ILE A 7 -19.66 34.24 1.93
CA ILE A 7 -18.56 34.27 2.90
C ILE A 7 -17.28 33.90 2.15
N ASP A 8 -16.37 34.86 2.07
CA ASP A 8 -15.04 34.69 1.49
C ASP A 8 -14.15 34.00 2.52
N VAL A 9 -13.85 32.72 2.30
CA VAL A 9 -12.95 31.94 3.17
C VAL A 9 -11.54 32.09 2.61
N SER A 10 -10.83 33.10 3.12
CA SER A 10 -9.38 33.25 2.96
C SER A 10 -8.67 32.03 3.55
N LEU A 11 -8.17 31.14 2.68
CA LEU A 11 -7.25 30.07 3.04
C LEU A 11 -5.88 30.68 3.35
N GLN A 12 -5.66 31.08 4.59
CA GLN A 12 -4.31 31.34 5.06
C GLN A 12 -3.54 30.02 5.10
N SER A 13 -2.51 29.92 4.25
CA SER A 13 -1.54 28.83 4.28
C SER A 13 -0.93 28.75 5.68
N PRO A 14 -0.95 27.59 6.36
CA PRO A 14 -0.31 27.45 7.66
C PRO A 14 1.21 27.61 7.47
N THR A 15 1.76 28.60 8.15
CA THR A 15 3.21 28.77 8.33
C THR A 15 3.72 27.55 9.11
N LEU A 16 4.53 26.71 8.45
CA LEU A 16 5.21 25.59 9.09
C LEU A 16 6.32 26.17 10.00
N SER A 17 6.31 25.79 11.28
CA SER A 17 7.39 26.07 12.22
C SER A 17 8.68 25.35 11.77
N GLY A 18 9.81 26.05 11.86
CA GLY A 18 11.11 25.70 11.26
C GLY A 18 11.85 24.44 11.73
N GLU A 19 11.14 23.38 12.12
CA GLU A 19 11.73 22.05 12.36
C GLU A 19 11.55 21.08 11.16
N ASP A 20 10.71 21.43 10.19
CA ASP A 20 10.59 20.74 8.90
C ASP A 20 11.60 21.29 7.88
N MET A 21 12.88 21.36 8.26
CA MET A 21 13.93 21.75 7.32
C MET A 21 13.96 20.72 6.18
N PRO A 22 13.78 21.13 4.91
CA PRO A 22 14.01 20.24 3.77
C PRO A 22 15.43 19.70 3.90
N PHE A 23 15.56 18.37 3.84
CA PHE A 23 16.86 17.71 3.82
C PHE A 23 17.77 18.42 2.81
N GLU A 24 18.92 18.91 3.27
CA GLU A 24 19.91 19.50 2.39
C GLU A 24 20.24 18.54 1.25
N LEU A 25 20.49 19.10 0.06
CA LEU A 25 20.91 18.46 -1.19
C LEU A 25 22.29 17.77 -1.08
N VAL A 26 22.58 17.12 0.04
CA VAL A 26 23.68 16.17 0.16
C VAL A 26 23.25 14.97 -0.68
N GLY A 27 23.76 14.93 -1.93
CA GLY A 27 23.37 13.96 -2.94
C GLY A 27 23.25 12.57 -2.36
N PHE A 28 22.19 11.83 -2.74
CA PHE A 28 21.78 10.53 -2.20
C PHE A 28 22.97 9.69 -1.70
N THR A 29 23.38 9.94 -0.46
CA THR A 29 24.38 9.14 0.21
C THR A 29 23.72 7.80 0.43
N SER A 30 24.46 6.71 0.22
CA SER A 30 23.97 5.35 0.40
C SER A 30 23.37 5.24 1.80
N ASP A 31 22.05 5.27 1.90
CA ASP A 31 21.35 5.10 3.16
C ASP A 31 21.57 3.64 3.57
N PRO A 32 22.31 3.35 4.65
CA PRO A 32 22.62 1.96 5.03
C PRO A 32 21.34 1.16 5.36
N MET A 33 20.22 1.86 5.60
CA MET A 33 18.91 1.25 5.81
C MET A 33 18.20 0.85 4.51
N GLN A 34 18.84 1.06 3.35
CA GLN A 34 18.36 0.61 2.06
C GLN A 34 18.88 -0.77 1.62
N THR A 35 19.79 -1.35 2.39
CA THR A 35 20.31 -2.70 2.13
C THR A 35 19.95 -3.65 3.26
N SER A 36 19.95 -4.94 2.92
CA SER A 36 19.75 -6.01 3.89
C SER A 36 20.72 -5.89 5.08
N ALA A 37 20.30 -6.42 6.23
CA ALA A 37 21.14 -6.57 7.42
C ALA A 37 22.17 -7.71 7.25
N GLY A 38 22.17 -8.41 6.11
CA GLY A 38 23.05 -9.54 5.86
C GLY A 38 22.72 -10.71 6.80
N GLU A 39 23.74 -11.29 7.41
CA GLU A 39 23.61 -12.44 8.31
C GLU A 39 22.78 -12.13 9.57
N ALA A 40 22.66 -10.87 9.96
CA ALA A 40 21.85 -10.43 11.10
C ALA A 40 20.34 -10.33 10.78
N THR A 41 19.89 -10.78 9.59
CA THR A 41 18.49 -10.66 9.15
C THR A 41 17.57 -11.54 9.99
N PRO A 42 16.61 -10.96 10.74
CA PRO A 42 15.62 -11.75 11.46
C PRO A 42 14.77 -12.56 10.46
N PRO A 43 14.58 -13.88 10.67
CA PRO A 43 13.87 -14.72 9.69
C PRO A 43 12.48 -14.21 9.32
N TRP A 44 11.72 -13.67 10.30
CA TRP A 44 10.37 -13.14 10.09
C TRP A 44 10.33 -11.98 9.09
N SER A 45 11.40 -11.19 8.98
CA SER A 45 11.44 -9.99 8.13
C SER A 45 11.32 -10.32 6.64
N ARG A 46 11.77 -11.52 6.23
CA ARG A 46 11.58 -12.04 4.86
C ARG A 46 10.13 -12.38 4.54
N TRP A 47 9.26 -12.48 5.55
CA TRP A 47 7.86 -12.87 5.40
C TRP A 47 6.88 -11.70 5.57
N LEU A 48 7.38 -10.49 5.81
CA LEU A 48 6.57 -9.28 5.89
C LEU A 48 6.22 -8.77 4.47
N PRO A 49 4.95 -8.73 4.05
CA PRO A 49 4.58 -8.15 2.76
C PRO A 49 4.90 -6.65 2.74
N ILE A 50 5.58 -6.22 1.67
CA ILE A 50 6.05 -4.84 1.54
C ILE A 50 5.59 -4.17 0.25
N SER A 51 5.53 -2.85 0.26
CA SER A 51 5.30 -2.01 -0.92
C SER A 51 6.48 -1.06 -1.09
N VAL A 52 7.04 -0.98 -2.30
CA VAL A 52 8.28 -0.23 -2.57
C VAL A 52 7.97 1.04 -3.36
N ASN A 53 8.32 2.20 -2.79
CA ASN A 53 8.12 3.52 -3.40
C ASN A 53 6.67 3.86 -3.78
N ASP A 54 5.74 3.49 -2.88
CA ASP A 54 4.30 3.53 -3.12
C ASP A 54 3.53 4.54 -2.25
N THR A 55 4.22 5.49 -1.63
CA THR A 55 3.63 6.53 -0.76
C THR A 55 3.34 7.85 -1.50
N TYR A 56 4.35 8.62 -1.90
CA TYR A 56 4.21 9.80 -2.78
C TYR A 56 5.28 9.77 -3.86
N GLY A 57 4.85 9.74 -5.11
CA GLY A 57 5.72 9.49 -6.27
C GLY A 57 5.14 8.37 -7.12
N ASP A 58 5.92 7.90 -8.07
CA ASP A 58 5.64 6.69 -8.83
C ASP A 58 6.92 5.86 -8.87
N PRO A 59 6.89 4.55 -8.60
CA PRO A 59 8.10 3.74 -8.56
C PRO A 59 8.80 3.65 -9.93
N PHE A 60 8.07 3.83 -11.04
CA PHE A 60 8.55 3.59 -12.40
C PHE A 60 8.63 4.86 -13.27
N ILE A 61 8.78 6.04 -12.67
CA ILE A 61 9.21 7.24 -13.41
C ILE A 61 10.74 7.31 -13.50
N PRO A 62 11.30 8.00 -14.51
CA PRO A 62 12.76 8.08 -14.71
C PRO A 62 13.54 8.57 -13.49
N GLU A 63 12.94 9.42 -12.65
CA GLU A 63 13.56 9.99 -11.46
C GLU A 63 13.63 9.01 -10.28
N GLN A 64 12.73 8.03 -10.22
CA GLN A 64 12.63 7.09 -9.09
C GLN A 64 13.18 5.70 -9.42
N ILE A 65 13.31 5.36 -10.70
CA ILE A 65 13.55 3.97 -11.13
C ILE A 65 14.84 3.36 -10.55
N GLU A 66 15.93 4.13 -10.45
CA GLU A 66 17.19 3.64 -9.88
C GLU A 66 17.05 3.26 -8.39
N ASN A 67 16.29 4.05 -7.62
CA ASN A 67 16.00 3.73 -6.23
C ASN A 67 15.09 2.49 -6.15
N THR A 68 14.06 2.40 -7.00
CA THR A 68 13.15 1.26 -7.03
C THR A 68 13.87 -0.05 -7.36
N THR A 69 14.72 -0.08 -8.39
CA THR A 69 15.46 -1.28 -8.78
C THR A 69 16.51 -1.68 -7.74
N ALA A 70 17.19 -0.71 -7.12
CA ALA A 70 18.12 -0.99 -6.01
C ALA A 70 17.40 -1.66 -4.82
N LYS A 71 16.22 -1.14 -4.44
CA LYS A 71 15.39 -1.74 -3.39
C LYS A 71 14.94 -3.15 -3.76
N LEU A 72 14.43 -3.35 -4.98
CA LEU A 72 14.03 -4.68 -5.46
C LEU A 72 15.18 -5.68 -5.46
N ALA A 73 16.37 -5.28 -5.91
CA ALA A 73 17.56 -6.13 -5.90
C ALA A 73 17.97 -6.53 -4.46
N SER A 74 17.85 -5.61 -3.51
CA SER A 74 18.13 -5.89 -2.09
C SER A 74 17.15 -6.88 -1.44
N LEU A 75 16.00 -7.11 -2.09
CA LEU A 75 14.94 -8.03 -1.65
C LEU A 75 14.98 -9.36 -2.40
N SER A 76 16.12 -9.72 -3.02
CA SER A 76 16.29 -10.97 -3.78
C SER A 76 16.09 -12.24 -2.96
N ASP A 77 16.30 -12.17 -1.64
CA ASP A 77 16.05 -13.28 -0.71
C ASP A 77 14.70 -13.15 0.04
N HIS A 78 13.88 -12.16 -0.32
CA HIS A 78 12.60 -11.90 0.33
C HIS A 78 11.57 -12.96 -0.08
N ASN A 79 10.82 -13.46 0.89
CA ASN A 79 9.88 -14.56 0.67
C ASN A 79 8.44 -14.07 0.46
N ALA A 80 8.03 -12.98 1.09
CA ALA A 80 6.68 -12.45 0.93
C ALA A 80 6.51 -11.67 -0.38
N PRO A 81 5.27 -11.42 -0.83
CA PRO A 81 5.05 -10.60 -2.01
C PRO A 81 5.57 -9.17 -1.82
N ILE A 82 6.08 -8.59 -2.90
CA ILE A 82 6.57 -7.21 -2.98
C ILE A 82 5.65 -6.45 -3.93
N ALA A 83 4.86 -5.52 -3.40
CA ALA A 83 3.98 -4.69 -4.19
C ALA A 83 4.72 -3.53 -4.83
N ILE A 84 4.34 -3.23 -6.08
CA ILE A 84 4.71 -2.01 -6.80
C ILE A 84 3.43 -1.42 -7.39
N PHE A 85 3.09 -0.18 -7.02
CA PHE A 85 1.93 0.55 -7.53
C PHE A 85 2.38 1.64 -8.48
N THR A 86 2.18 1.43 -9.79
CA THR A 86 2.61 2.40 -10.82
C THR A 86 1.45 2.87 -11.68
N LYS A 87 1.61 4.07 -12.22
CA LYS A 87 0.82 4.75 -13.24
C LYS A 87 1.74 5.33 -14.32
N ALA A 88 3.03 4.97 -14.33
CA ALA A 88 4.02 5.54 -15.22
C ALA A 88 3.67 5.31 -16.70
N GLY A 89 4.03 6.29 -17.53
CA GLY A 89 3.95 6.18 -18.98
C GLY A 89 4.98 5.20 -19.54
N TYR A 90 4.92 4.97 -20.83
CA TYR A 90 5.87 4.08 -21.49
C TYR A 90 7.25 4.75 -21.54
N SER A 91 8.28 4.08 -21.05
CA SER A 91 9.66 4.58 -21.13
C SER A 91 10.63 3.43 -21.36
N SER A 92 11.36 3.47 -22.47
CA SER A 92 12.39 2.48 -22.80
C SER A 92 13.48 2.42 -21.73
N ARG A 93 13.93 3.57 -21.24
CA ARG A 93 14.91 3.68 -20.15
C ARG A 93 14.42 2.97 -18.88
N VAL A 94 13.17 3.18 -18.50
CA VAL A 94 12.59 2.53 -17.32
C VAL A 94 12.52 1.01 -17.54
N LEU A 95 12.02 0.56 -18.69
CA LEU A 95 11.91 -0.86 -19.01
C LEU A 95 13.27 -1.57 -19.05
N GLU A 96 14.31 -0.91 -19.58
CA GLU A 96 15.68 -1.42 -19.56
C GLU A 96 16.18 -1.64 -18.13
N ARG A 97 15.99 -0.65 -17.25
CA ARG A 97 16.35 -0.77 -15.83
C ARG A 97 15.58 -1.86 -15.11
N LEU A 98 14.29 -2.00 -15.41
CA LEU A 98 13.46 -3.08 -14.86
C LEU A 98 13.92 -4.46 -15.31
N GLY A 99 14.51 -4.58 -16.50
CA GLY A 99 15.12 -5.81 -17.00
C GLY A 99 16.12 -6.44 -16.02
N ALA A 100 16.88 -5.61 -15.30
CA ALA A 100 17.89 -6.05 -14.34
C ALA A 100 17.33 -6.73 -13.08
N VAL A 101 16.04 -6.57 -12.77
CA VAL A 101 15.38 -7.10 -11.56
C VAL A 101 14.22 -8.05 -11.87
N THR A 102 14.15 -8.56 -13.10
CA THR A 102 13.11 -9.53 -13.53
C THR A 102 13.19 -10.89 -12.82
N HIS A 103 14.34 -11.21 -12.23
CA HIS A 103 14.55 -12.42 -11.43
C HIS A 103 13.84 -12.38 -10.06
N ILE A 104 13.34 -11.22 -9.63
CA ILE A 104 12.61 -11.05 -8.37
C ILE A 104 11.16 -11.52 -8.55
N ASP A 105 10.94 -12.83 -8.46
CA ASP A 105 9.64 -13.47 -8.73
C ASP A 105 8.52 -13.03 -7.78
N ARG A 106 8.87 -12.50 -6.60
CA ARG A 106 7.93 -11.96 -5.60
C ARG A 106 7.37 -10.58 -5.94
N ALA A 107 7.92 -9.90 -6.94
CA ALA A 107 7.40 -8.61 -7.37
C ALA A 107 6.01 -8.79 -8.02
N VAL A 108 5.02 -8.04 -7.53
CA VAL A 108 3.66 -7.97 -8.07
C VAL A 108 3.39 -6.55 -8.52
N ILE A 109 3.25 -6.36 -9.82
CA ILE A 109 3.07 -5.04 -10.42
C ILE A 109 1.58 -4.73 -10.53
N PHE A 110 1.12 -3.79 -9.72
CA PHE A 110 -0.23 -3.25 -9.73
C PHE A 110 -0.27 -2.00 -10.60
N TYR A 111 -0.49 -2.18 -11.90
CA TYR A 111 -0.57 -1.05 -12.82
C TYR A 111 -1.94 -0.38 -12.67
N SER A 112 -1.94 0.84 -12.16
CA SER A 112 -3.18 1.56 -11.91
C SER A 112 -3.73 2.18 -13.19
N LEU A 113 -4.90 1.72 -13.62
CA LEU A 113 -5.57 2.15 -14.85
C LEU A 113 -6.97 2.68 -14.51
N THR A 114 -7.24 3.92 -14.89
CA THR A 114 -8.44 4.67 -14.46
C THR A 114 -9.27 5.20 -15.62
N GLY A 115 -8.68 5.41 -16.80
CA GLY A 115 -9.35 6.12 -17.90
C GLY A 115 -9.35 7.65 -17.78
N LEU A 116 -8.52 8.24 -16.91
CA LEU A 116 -8.50 9.69 -16.65
C LEU A 116 -7.24 10.42 -17.16
N ASP A 117 -6.41 9.77 -17.97
CA ASP A 117 -5.20 10.31 -18.63
C ASP A 117 -4.29 11.15 -17.70
N GLU A 118 -3.99 10.63 -16.51
CA GLU A 118 -3.25 11.39 -15.50
C GLU A 118 -1.83 11.69 -15.94
N GLY A 119 -1.32 12.86 -15.56
CA GLY A 119 0.02 13.30 -15.97
C GLY A 119 0.16 13.54 -17.47
N GLY A 120 -0.94 13.65 -18.22
CA GLY A 120 -0.93 13.82 -19.68
C GLY A 120 -0.60 12.53 -20.44
N ILE A 121 -0.57 11.38 -19.77
CA ILE A 121 -0.28 10.08 -20.37
C ILE A 121 -1.59 9.47 -20.87
N SER A 122 -1.69 9.24 -22.18
CA SER A 122 -2.89 8.68 -22.79
C SER A 122 -3.17 7.25 -22.35
N PHE A 123 -4.43 6.84 -22.42
CA PHE A 123 -4.85 5.47 -22.18
C PHE A 123 -4.05 4.43 -22.99
N GLU A 124 -3.82 4.68 -24.27
CA GLU A 124 -3.09 3.77 -25.17
C GLU A 124 -1.64 3.63 -24.75
N GLU A 125 -1.01 4.72 -24.29
CA GLU A 125 0.34 4.65 -23.75
C GLU A 125 0.41 3.82 -22.48
N ARG A 126 -0.60 3.94 -21.61
CA ARG A 126 -0.72 3.09 -20.42
C ARG A 126 -0.90 1.62 -20.79
N VAL A 127 -1.71 1.31 -21.80
CA VAL A 127 -1.89 -0.05 -22.32
C VAL A 127 -0.56 -0.60 -22.86
N ARG A 128 0.22 0.20 -23.60
CA ARG A 128 1.57 -0.19 -24.06
C ARG A 128 2.50 -0.50 -22.89
N MET A 129 2.46 0.31 -21.83
CA MET A 129 3.27 0.08 -20.62
C MET A 129 2.83 -1.19 -19.89
N ILE A 130 1.52 -1.44 -19.73
CA ILE A 130 0.98 -2.69 -19.14
C ILE A 130 1.48 -3.91 -19.90
N ALA A 131 1.39 -3.88 -21.24
CA ALA A 131 1.85 -4.98 -22.08
C ALA A 131 3.37 -5.22 -21.95
N ALA A 132 4.16 -4.15 -21.85
CA ALA A 132 5.61 -4.25 -21.63
C ALA A 132 5.95 -4.83 -20.25
N LEU A 133 5.29 -4.33 -19.20
CA LEU A 133 5.47 -4.80 -17.83
C LEU A 133 5.06 -6.27 -17.68
N LYS A 134 3.98 -6.72 -18.33
CA LYS A 134 3.57 -8.13 -18.30
C LYS A 134 4.65 -9.07 -18.85
N ARG A 135 5.38 -8.64 -19.89
CA ARG A 135 6.48 -9.43 -20.46
C ARG A 135 7.67 -9.53 -19.50
N LEU A 136 7.96 -8.47 -18.76
CA LEU A 136 9.05 -8.43 -17.78
C LEU A 136 8.68 -9.13 -16.46
N PHE A 137 7.46 -8.91 -15.98
CA PHE A 137 6.92 -9.42 -14.73
C PHE A 137 5.59 -10.13 -15.01
N PRO A 138 5.58 -11.47 -15.08
CA PRO A 138 4.35 -12.25 -15.27
C PRO A 138 3.26 -11.97 -14.23
N ASN A 139 3.65 -11.48 -13.05
CA ASN A 139 2.76 -11.07 -11.96
C ASN A 139 2.20 -9.64 -12.09
N THR A 140 2.22 -9.07 -13.30
CA THR A 140 1.57 -7.78 -13.60
C THR A 140 0.06 -7.93 -13.73
N LEU A 141 -0.68 -7.00 -13.13
CA LEU A 141 -2.14 -6.94 -13.17
C LEU A 141 -2.70 -5.52 -13.25
N VAL A 142 -3.95 -5.40 -13.69
CA VAL A 142 -4.65 -4.11 -13.76
C VAL A 142 -5.24 -3.77 -12.40
N PHE A 143 -5.02 -2.54 -11.94
CA PHE A 143 -5.56 -2.03 -10.68
C PHE A 143 -6.44 -0.80 -10.92
N THR A 144 -7.73 -0.89 -10.65
CA THR A 144 -8.67 0.20 -10.97
C THR A 144 -8.79 1.19 -9.82
N ARG A 145 -7.75 2.04 -9.60
CA ARG A 145 -7.75 3.01 -8.49
C ARG A 145 -7.34 4.45 -8.88
N PRO A 146 -8.19 5.44 -8.59
CA PRO A 146 -9.59 5.35 -8.15
C PRO A 146 -10.57 5.20 -9.32
N ILE A 147 -11.70 4.56 -9.05
CA ILE A 147 -12.94 4.84 -9.79
C ILE A 147 -13.69 5.94 -9.02
N ILE A 148 -14.04 7.03 -9.70
CA ILE A 148 -14.63 8.23 -9.13
C ILE A 148 -15.99 8.46 -9.78
N ARG A 149 -16.98 8.68 -8.93
CA ARG A 149 -18.37 8.91 -9.34
C ARG A 149 -18.49 10.08 -10.33
N ASN A 150 -19.21 9.84 -11.42
CA ASN A 150 -19.45 10.76 -12.53
C ASN A 150 -18.15 11.23 -13.24
N ARG A 151 -17.07 10.46 -13.19
CA ARG A 151 -15.81 10.78 -13.88
C ARG A 151 -15.28 9.63 -14.73
N ASN A 152 -15.27 8.43 -14.18
CA ASN A 152 -14.76 7.22 -14.83
C ASN A 152 -15.47 5.95 -14.33
N ASP A 153 -16.69 6.10 -13.84
CA ASP A 153 -17.57 5.03 -13.40
C ASP A 153 -18.67 4.70 -14.43
N ASP A 154 -18.58 5.25 -15.64
CA ASP A 154 -19.54 4.96 -16.70
C ASP A 154 -19.31 3.54 -17.30
N PRO A 155 -20.36 2.89 -17.80
CA PRO A 155 -20.27 1.53 -18.34
C PRO A 155 -19.20 1.34 -19.43
N GLY A 156 -18.99 2.33 -20.29
CA GLY A 156 -18.03 2.26 -21.38
C GLY A 156 -16.60 2.22 -20.86
N THR A 157 -16.28 3.11 -19.92
CA THR A 157 -14.97 3.11 -19.25
C THR A 157 -14.73 1.80 -18.50
N LEU A 158 -15.69 1.32 -17.70
CA LEU A 158 -15.55 0.07 -16.94
C LEU A 158 -15.33 -1.14 -17.85
N ARG A 159 -16.05 -1.21 -18.97
CA ARG A 159 -15.88 -2.26 -19.99
C ARG A 159 -14.47 -2.21 -20.58
N ARG A 160 -14.02 -1.02 -20.99
CA ARG A 160 -12.68 -0.81 -21.56
C ARG A 160 -11.56 -1.22 -20.60
N LEU A 161 -11.69 -0.91 -19.31
CA LEU A 161 -10.73 -1.34 -18.27
C LEU A 161 -10.66 -2.87 -18.16
N SER A 162 -11.82 -3.54 -18.25
CA SER A 162 -11.93 -5.00 -18.19
C SER A 162 -11.30 -5.66 -19.42
N GLU A 163 -11.50 -5.09 -20.61
CA GLU A 163 -10.92 -5.56 -21.87
C GLU A 163 -9.39 -5.47 -21.87
N VAL A 164 -8.81 -4.40 -21.31
CA VAL A 164 -7.35 -4.30 -21.12
C VAL A 164 -6.84 -5.39 -20.19
N ALA A 165 -7.55 -5.67 -19.09
CA ALA A 165 -7.18 -6.76 -18.19
C ALA A 165 -7.26 -8.12 -18.91
N ALA A 166 -8.31 -8.36 -19.69
CA ALA A 166 -8.49 -9.59 -20.46
C ALA A 166 -7.37 -9.79 -21.49
N ALA A 167 -7.03 -8.73 -22.24
CA ALA A 167 -6.04 -8.79 -23.31
C ALA A 167 -4.61 -8.98 -22.81
N HIS A 168 -4.27 -8.49 -21.61
CA HIS A 168 -2.87 -8.42 -21.17
C HIS A 168 -2.55 -9.15 -19.87
N THR A 169 -3.43 -9.16 -18.88
CA THR A 169 -3.06 -9.62 -17.53
C THR A 169 -3.84 -10.85 -17.07
N GLY A 170 -5.09 -11.00 -17.52
CA GLY A 170 -6.08 -11.95 -17.02
C GLY A 170 -6.56 -11.67 -15.59
N LEU A 171 -6.10 -10.57 -14.97
CA LEU A 171 -6.26 -10.26 -13.56
C LEU A 171 -6.59 -8.77 -13.37
N LEU A 172 -7.57 -8.50 -12.52
CA LEU A 172 -7.98 -7.14 -12.14
C LEU A 172 -8.20 -7.02 -10.63
N VAL A 173 -7.63 -5.99 -10.02
CA VAL A 173 -7.98 -5.59 -8.65
C VAL A 173 -8.92 -4.39 -8.70
N LEU A 174 -10.05 -4.53 -8.02
CA LEU A 174 -11.05 -3.48 -7.81
C LEU A 174 -10.46 -2.48 -6.80
N GLY A 175 -10.18 -1.26 -7.24
CA GLY A 175 -9.85 -0.19 -6.31
C GLY A 175 -11.07 0.27 -5.53
N GLY A 176 -10.85 1.13 -4.53
CA GLY A 176 -11.96 1.76 -3.83
C GLY A 176 -12.73 2.70 -4.75
N LEU A 177 -14.06 2.70 -4.64
CA LEU A 177 -14.91 3.73 -5.24
C LEU A 177 -14.83 5.02 -4.45
N HIS A 178 -14.77 6.15 -5.15
CA HIS A 178 -14.74 7.48 -4.56
C HIS A 178 -15.96 8.27 -5.00
N ASP A 179 -16.56 9.04 -4.08
CA ASP A 179 -17.55 10.03 -4.47
C ASP A 179 -16.90 11.22 -5.21
N ALA A 180 -17.72 12.16 -5.71
CA ALA A 180 -17.23 13.36 -6.39
C ALA A 180 -16.31 14.23 -5.50
N LYS A 181 -16.40 14.08 -4.17
CA LYS A 181 -15.52 14.75 -3.18
C LYS A 181 -14.29 13.89 -2.83
N LYS A 182 -14.03 12.81 -3.58
CA LYS A 182 -12.90 11.89 -3.42
C LYS A 182 -12.94 11.09 -2.12
N ARG A 183 -14.09 11.02 -1.44
CA ARG A 183 -14.27 10.20 -0.23
C ARG A 183 -14.59 8.77 -0.64
N LYS A 184 -13.93 7.80 0.00
CA LYS A 184 -14.18 6.39 -0.29
C LYS A 184 -15.63 6.03 0.07
N LYS A 185 -16.37 5.45 -0.87
CA LYS A 185 -17.73 4.96 -0.70
C LYS A 185 -17.81 3.47 -1.05
N ILE A 186 -18.90 2.85 -0.59
CA ILE A 186 -19.27 1.48 -0.94
C ILE A 186 -20.57 1.61 -1.75
N GLU A 187 -20.46 1.80 -3.07
CA GLU A 187 -21.62 1.72 -3.97
C GLU A 187 -21.47 0.41 -4.75
N ASN A 188 -22.30 -0.59 -4.43
CA ASN A 188 -22.08 -1.96 -4.95
C ASN A 188 -22.29 -2.05 -6.47
N SER A 189 -23.18 -1.24 -7.05
CA SER A 189 -23.55 -1.37 -8.47
C SER A 189 -22.38 -1.21 -9.45
N VAL A 190 -21.45 -0.29 -9.18
CA VAL A 190 -20.28 -0.08 -10.06
C VAL A 190 -19.27 -1.21 -9.91
N GLU A 191 -19.03 -1.68 -8.68
CA GLU A 191 -18.19 -2.85 -8.44
C GLU A 191 -18.78 -4.11 -9.07
N ASP A 192 -20.08 -4.35 -8.91
CA ASP A 192 -20.81 -5.50 -9.44
C ASP A 192 -20.79 -5.48 -10.98
N GLN A 193 -20.96 -4.32 -11.60
CA GLN A 193 -20.87 -4.17 -13.05
C GLN A 193 -19.46 -4.47 -13.57
N LEU A 194 -18.42 -3.96 -12.89
CA LEU A 194 -17.04 -4.24 -13.27
C LEU A 194 -16.70 -5.72 -13.10
N ILE A 195 -17.22 -6.38 -12.06
CA ILE A 195 -17.12 -7.84 -11.87
C ILE A 195 -17.81 -8.58 -13.02
N ALA A 196 -19.03 -8.20 -13.37
CA ALA A 196 -19.79 -8.85 -14.45
C ALA A 196 -19.05 -8.80 -15.80
N TYR A 197 -18.48 -7.64 -16.16
CA TYR A 197 -17.65 -7.53 -17.37
C TYR A 197 -16.39 -8.38 -17.31
N CYS A 198 -15.74 -8.44 -16.14
CA CYS A 198 -14.57 -9.30 -15.98
C CYS A 198 -14.94 -10.78 -16.09
N ASP A 199 -16.05 -11.21 -15.51
CA ASP A 199 -16.52 -12.60 -15.57
C ASP A 199 -16.86 -12.99 -17.02
N GLU A 200 -17.53 -12.12 -17.79
CA GLU A 200 -17.79 -12.30 -19.23
C GLU A 200 -16.49 -12.51 -20.03
N LEU A 201 -15.43 -11.79 -19.67
CA LEU A 201 -14.14 -11.81 -20.34
C LEU A 201 -13.13 -12.83 -19.76
N GLY A 202 -13.54 -13.63 -18.76
CA GLY A 202 -12.67 -14.60 -18.10
C GLY A 202 -11.55 -13.99 -17.23
N VAL A 203 -11.69 -12.73 -16.82
CA VAL A 203 -10.74 -11.99 -15.97
C VAL A 203 -11.02 -12.28 -14.50
N LYS A 204 -10.00 -12.69 -13.75
CA LYS A 204 -10.14 -12.91 -12.30
C LYS A 204 -10.10 -11.58 -11.57
N THR A 205 -11.11 -11.34 -10.75
CA THR A 205 -11.26 -10.10 -9.97
C THR A 205 -10.94 -10.30 -8.49
N PHE A 206 -10.31 -9.29 -7.87
CA PHE A 206 -10.00 -9.24 -6.44
C PHE A 206 -10.37 -7.88 -5.84
N HIS A 207 -10.90 -7.85 -4.61
CA HIS A 207 -11.21 -6.58 -3.92
C HIS A 207 -10.01 -5.90 -3.26
N LYS A 208 -8.93 -6.65 -3.01
CA LYS A 208 -7.72 -6.13 -2.37
C LYS A 208 -6.48 -6.67 -3.07
N THR A 209 -5.44 -5.85 -3.06
CA THR A 209 -4.13 -6.15 -3.64
C THR A 209 -3.45 -7.33 -2.92
N SER A 210 -3.63 -7.43 -1.60
CA SER A 210 -3.24 -8.60 -0.80
C SER A 210 -3.92 -9.90 -1.21
N CYS A 211 -5.19 -9.87 -1.64
CA CYS A 211 -5.87 -11.07 -2.13
C CYS A 211 -5.25 -11.57 -3.44
N ALA A 212 -5.00 -10.65 -4.38
CA ALA A 212 -4.39 -11.00 -5.67
C ALA A 212 -2.97 -11.54 -5.48
N ALA A 213 -2.15 -10.88 -4.65
CA ALA A 213 -0.79 -11.32 -4.35
C ALA A 213 -0.77 -12.67 -3.61
N ALA A 214 -1.65 -12.87 -2.63
CA ALA A 214 -1.77 -14.17 -1.96
C ALA A 214 -2.16 -15.28 -2.94
N TRP A 215 -3.11 -15.02 -3.85
CA TRP A 215 -3.50 -15.97 -4.88
C TRP A 215 -2.34 -16.31 -5.83
N LEU A 216 -1.65 -15.30 -6.38
CA LEU A 216 -0.50 -15.46 -7.28
C LEU A 216 0.59 -16.37 -6.68
N HIS A 217 0.87 -16.19 -5.39
CA HIS A 217 1.94 -16.92 -4.70
C HIS A 217 1.47 -18.12 -3.88
N GLY A 218 0.19 -18.51 -3.97
CA GLY A 218 -0.34 -19.72 -3.32
C GLY A 218 -0.40 -19.66 -1.79
N ARG A 219 -0.50 -18.45 -1.25
CA ARG A 219 -0.44 -18.16 0.18
C ARG A 219 -1.82 -17.88 0.77
N ASP A 220 -1.88 -18.00 2.09
CA ASP A 220 -3.00 -17.44 2.85
C ASP A 220 -2.96 -15.91 2.76
N CYS A 221 -4.13 -15.28 2.60
CA CYS A 221 -4.26 -13.84 2.54
C CYS A 221 -4.08 -13.24 3.93
N TRP A 222 -2.98 -12.53 4.16
CA TRP A 222 -2.62 -11.92 5.44
C TRP A 222 -3.57 -10.81 5.93
N VAL A 223 -4.63 -10.50 5.20
CA VAL A 223 -5.68 -9.54 5.59
C VAL A 223 -6.98 -10.22 6.01
N HIS A 224 -7.27 -11.42 5.49
CA HIS A 224 -8.55 -12.10 5.68
C HIS A 224 -8.41 -13.48 6.33
N ASP A 225 -7.29 -14.19 6.10
CA ASP A 225 -7.04 -15.53 6.61
C ASP A 225 -6.36 -15.46 7.98
N LEU A 226 -7.04 -14.84 8.94
CA LEU A 226 -6.55 -14.63 10.29
C LEU A 226 -6.86 -15.84 11.16
N LYS A 227 -5.83 -16.67 11.42
CA LYS A 227 -5.95 -17.97 12.08
C LYS A 227 -5.63 -17.92 13.59
N GLY A 228 -5.35 -16.73 14.11
CA GLY A 228 -4.92 -16.50 15.49
C GLY A 228 -3.46 -16.06 15.58
N PRO A 229 -3.03 -15.57 16.75
CA PRO A 229 -1.71 -14.97 16.94
C PRO A 229 -0.58 -15.97 16.74
N ARG A 230 0.36 -15.58 15.88
CA ARG A 230 1.71 -16.15 15.74
C ARG A 230 2.75 -15.04 15.86
N ASN A 231 4.03 -15.38 15.92
CA ASN A 231 5.13 -14.42 15.90
C ASN A 231 4.99 -13.33 17.00
N LEU A 232 4.51 -13.71 18.19
CA LEU A 232 4.32 -12.78 19.31
C LEU A 232 5.66 -12.30 19.88
N ASP A 233 6.69 -13.15 19.81
CA ASP A 233 8.08 -12.82 20.09
C ASP A 233 8.58 -11.64 19.25
N VAL A 234 8.13 -11.55 17.99
CA VAL A 234 8.46 -10.42 17.11
C VAL A 234 7.90 -9.11 17.65
N LEU A 235 6.65 -9.11 18.11
CA LEU A 235 6.06 -7.91 18.72
C LEU A 235 6.83 -7.45 19.95
N VAL A 236 7.21 -8.41 20.82
CA VAL A 236 8.05 -8.12 22.00
C VAL A 236 9.40 -7.54 21.58
N SER A 237 10.05 -8.12 20.56
CA SER A 237 11.34 -7.65 20.06
C SER A 237 11.29 -6.23 19.46
N LEU A 238 10.12 -5.84 18.95
CA LEU A 238 9.86 -4.49 18.45
C LEU A 238 9.37 -3.55 19.55
N GLY A 239 9.26 -3.99 20.80
CA GLY A 239 8.85 -3.16 21.93
C GLY A 239 7.36 -2.83 21.97
N TYR A 240 6.50 -3.63 21.33
CA TYR A 240 5.05 -3.52 21.55
C TYR A 240 4.67 -4.07 22.93
N GLU A 241 3.87 -3.31 23.66
CA GLU A 241 3.16 -3.77 24.85
C GLU A 241 1.76 -4.25 24.44
N PHE A 242 1.45 -5.53 24.67
CA PHE A 242 0.20 -6.11 24.24
C PHE A 242 -0.27 -7.24 25.17
N GLY A 243 -1.58 -7.46 25.19
CA GLY A 243 -2.22 -8.65 25.75
C GLY A 243 -2.70 -9.60 24.65
N VAL A 244 -3.04 -10.83 25.04
CA VAL A 244 -3.76 -11.78 24.17
C VAL A 244 -5.05 -12.19 24.86
N THR A 245 -6.18 -12.08 24.17
CA THR A 245 -7.49 -12.47 24.69
C THR A 245 -8.32 -13.06 23.57
N ASP A 246 -8.94 -14.22 23.82
CA ASP A 246 -9.76 -14.96 22.84
C ASP A 246 -9.07 -15.20 21.49
N GLY A 247 -7.76 -15.48 21.53
CA GLY A 247 -6.95 -15.68 20.31
C GLY A 247 -6.79 -14.42 19.46
N ARG A 248 -6.77 -13.24 20.10
CA ARG A 248 -6.59 -11.94 19.45
C ARG A 248 -5.55 -11.10 20.19
N VAL A 249 -4.83 -10.25 19.45
CA VAL A 249 -3.86 -9.32 20.04
C VAL A 249 -4.57 -8.05 20.50
N VAL A 250 -4.27 -7.58 21.70
CA VAL A 250 -4.89 -6.41 22.31
C VAL A 250 -3.83 -5.37 22.65
N LEU A 251 -3.97 -4.17 22.11
CA LEU A 251 -3.18 -3.00 22.49
C LEU A 251 -4.01 -2.08 23.36
N GLU A 252 -3.38 -1.50 24.40
CA GLU A 252 -4.00 -0.40 25.13
C GLU A 252 -4.08 0.85 24.26
N GLN A 253 -3.01 1.15 23.51
CA GLN A 253 -2.95 2.30 22.63
C GLN A 253 -2.31 1.92 21.29
N GLY A 254 -2.83 2.50 20.21
CA GLY A 254 -2.29 2.27 18.87
C GLY A 254 -2.95 3.14 17.81
N THR A 255 -2.50 2.96 16.59
CA THR A 255 -3.03 3.63 15.40
C THR A 255 -3.65 2.62 14.43
N THR A 256 -4.25 3.12 13.35
CA THR A 256 -4.61 2.26 12.23
C THR A 256 -3.40 1.58 11.59
N GLY A 257 -2.22 2.19 11.64
CA GLY A 257 -0.96 1.59 11.21
C GLY A 257 -0.62 0.34 12.00
N ASP A 258 -0.67 0.42 13.33
CA ASP A 258 -0.37 -0.70 14.23
C ASP A 258 -1.34 -1.85 14.03
N ILE A 259 -2.64 -1.56 13.90
CA ILE A 259 -3.65 -2.57 13.56
C ILE A 259 -3.25 -3.32 12.28
N ASN A 260 -2.83 -2.60 11.23
CA ASN A 260 -2.47 -3.26 9.97
C ASN A 260 -1.16 -4.06 10.09
N PHE A 261 -0.14 -3.47 10.71
CA PHE A 261 1.18 -4.08 10.84
C PHE A 261 1.12 -5.36 11.67
N ILE A 262 0.50 -5.30 12.84
CA ILE A 262 0.39 -6.45 13.74
C ILE A 262 -0.44 -7.56 13.10
N ARG A 263 -1.52 -7.24 12.36
CA ARG A 263 -2.27 -8.25 11.60
C ARG A 263 -1.40 -8.98 10.58
N MET A 264 -0.49 -8.29 9.89
CA MET A 264 0.44 -8.91 8.94
C MET A 264 1.43 -9.85 9.64
N ILE A 265 2.04 -9.40 10.74
CA ILE A 265 3.04 -10.17 11.49
C ILE A 265 2.40 -11.40 12.14
N THR A 266 1.28 -11.19 12.82
CA THR A 266 0.68 -12.18 13.72
C THR A 266 -0.45 -12.97 13.09
N SER A 267 -0.96 -12.55 11.93
CA SER A 267 -2.14 -13.19 11.30
C SER A 267 -3.31 -13.40 12.26
N SER A 268 -3.44 -12.47 13.20
CA SER A 268 -4.48 -12.39 14.20
C SER A 268 -5.35 -11.17 13.95
N GLU A 269 -6.60 -11.21 14.43
CA GLU A 269 -7.31 -9.95 14.67
C GLU A 269 -6.61 -9.14 15.76
N VAL A 270 -6.71 -7.82 15.64
CA VAL A 270 -6.06 -6.85 16.52
C VAL A 270 -7.10 -5.88 17.06
N PHE A 271 -7.07 -5.68 18.36
CA PHE A 271 -7.86 -4.70 19.08
C PHE A 271 -6.98 -3.59 19.62
N VAL A 272 -7.53 -2.37 19.61
CA VAL A 272 -6.92 -1.20 20.24
C VAL A 272 -7.96 -0.53 21.13
N HIS A 273 -7.66 -0.33 22.42
CA HIS A 273 -8.55 0.39 23.33
C HIS A 273 -8.60 1.89 23.00
N ASN A 274 -7.43 2.53 22.91
CA ASN A 274 -7.28 3.93 22.56
C ASN A 274 -6.67 4.11 21.17
N LEU A 275 -7.49 4.42 20.16
CA LEU A 275 -7.03 4.72 18.82
C LEU A 275 -6.56 6.18 18.72
N VAL A 276 -5.26 6.42 18.81
CA VAL A 276 -4.70 7.80 18.83
C VAL A 276 -4.53 8.42 17.45
N SER A 277 -4.59 7.62 16.39
CA SER A 277 -4.53 8.14 15.02
C SER A 277 -5.17 7.19 14.01
N ASN A 278 -5.87 7.75 13.03
CA ASN A 278 -6.38 7.00 11.88
C ASN A 278 -5.37 6.90 10.72
N TYR A 279 -4.15 7.43 10.89
CA TYR A 279 -3.08 7.27 9.93
C TYR A 279 -2.49 5.85 9.94
N ASN A 280 -1.78 5.52 8.87
CA ASN A 280 -1.06 4.26 8.71
C ASN A 280 0.29 4.23 9.45
N LEU A 281 0.65 5.30 10.17
CA LEU A 281 1.92 5.40 10.89
C LEU A 281 1.94 4.45 12.09
N LEU A 282 3.08 3.85 12.41
CA LEU A 282 3.22 2.99 13.59
C LEU A 282 3.54 3.82 14.84
N THR A 283 3.19 3.32 16.04
CA THR A 283 3.61 3.92 17.32
C THR A 283 5.06 3.59 17.69
N LEU A 284 5.69 2.66 16.99
CA LEU A 284 7.06 2.23 17.27
C LEU A 284 8.06 3.41 17.25
N PRO A 285 9.04 3.43 18.17
CA PRO A 285 10.15 4.37 18.11
C PRO A 285 10.89 4.26 16.77
N SER A 286 11.16 5.40 16.13
CA SER A 286 11.83 5.40 14.82
C SER A 286 12.64 6.66 14.53
N GLY A 287 12.85 7.51 15.54
CA GLY A 287 13.61 8.74 15.39
C GLY A 287 12.92 9.70 14.41
N LYS A 288 13.66 10.13 13.39
CA LYS A 288 13.12 10.99 12.32
C LYS A 288 12.43 10.20 11.19
N ARG A 289 12.56 8.87 11.16
CA ARG A 289 11.91 8.05 10.13
C ARG A 289 10.46 7.81 10.51
N LYS A 290 9.57 7.84 9.53
CA LYS A 290 8.16 7.47 9.70
C LYS A 290 8.00 6.01 9.29
N LEU A 291 7.53 5.15 10.19
CA LEU A 291 7.19 3.77 9.84
C LEU A 291 5.70 3.72 9.46
N GLU A 292 5.37 3.12 8.32
CA GLU A 292 4.00 3.09 7.83
C GLU A 292 3.57 1.67 7.42
N SER A 293 2.37 1.28 7.83
CA SER A 293 1.70 0.09 7.32
C SER A 293 0.30 0.43 6.81
N THR A 294 0.14 0.30 5.49
CA THR A 294 -1.17 0.32 4.85
C THR A 294 -1.95 -0.94 5.23
N SER A 295 -3.23 -1.01 4.84
CA SER A 295 -4.09 -2.16 5.12
C SER A 295 -3.61 -3.52 4.58
N SER A 296 -2.51 -3.55 3.83
CA SER A 296 -2.02 -4.77 3.18
C SER A 296 -0.49 -4.81 3.03
N TRP A 297 0.23 -3.73 3.32
CA TRP A 297 1.65 -3.64 2.99
C TRP A 297 2.37 -2.76 4.00
N PHE A 298 3.56 -3.19 4.42
CA PHE A 298 4.52 -2.33 5.08
C PHE A 298 5.22 -1.47 4.02
N ALA A 299 5.18 -0.15 4.18
CA ALA A 299 5.67 0.76 3.16
C ALA A 299 7.18 0.98 3.31
N TRP A 300 7.93 0.81 2.23
CA TRP A 300 9.33 1.19 2.15
C TRP A 300 9.57 2.12 0.96
N SER A 301 9.51 3.42 1.22
CA SER A 301 9.40 4.44 0.19
C SER A 301 10.32 5.63 0.44
N GLU A 302 10.76 6.25 -0.65
CA GLU A 302 11.42 7.54 -0.64
C GLU A 302 10.61 8.48 -1.52
N ASN A 303 9.89 9.40 -0.87
CA ASN A 303 9.12 10.40 -1.59
C ASN A 303 10.07 11.39 -2.25
N ILE A 304 9.83 11.65 -3.52
CA ILE A 304 10.54 12.68 -4.28
C ILE A 304 9.56 13.80 -4.67
N ASP A 305 10.11 14.90 -5.16
CA ASP A 305 9.32 16.10 -5.46
C ASP A 305 8.49 15.95 -6.74
N THR A 306 8.82 14.96 -7.57
CA THR A 306 8.13 14.63 -8.83
C THR A 306 7.11 13.52 -8.65
N CYS A 307 5.94 13.71 -9.26
CA CYS A 307 4.84 12.75 -9.30
C CYS A 307 3.98 13.08 -10.52
N LEU A 308 3.10 12.18 -10.96
CA LEU A 308 2.15 12.40 -12.08
C LEU A 308 1.06 13.46 -11.79
N ASP A 309 1.16 14.12 -10.65
CA ASP A 309 0.33 15.24 -10.18
C ASP A 309 -1.19 15.03 -10.27
N CYS A 310 -1.66 13.79 -10.15
CA CYS A 310 -3.07 13.42 -10.27
C CYS A 310 -3.97 14.39 -9.48
N ASN A 311 -4.96 15.00 -10.15
CA ASN A 311 -5.83 16.02 -9.55
C ASN A 311 -6.71 15.47 -8.41
N TYR A 312 -6.85 14.14 -8.31
CA TYR A 312 -7.62 13.44 -7.30
C TYR A 312 -6.75 12.78 -6.21
N CYS A 313 -5.43 12.98 -6.24
CA CYS A 313 -4.50 12.29 -5.35
C CYS A 313 -4.80 12.56 -3.87
N ILE A 314 -5.21 11.52 -3.14
CA ILE A 314 -5.51 11.62 -1.69
C ILE A 314 -4.24 11.85 -0.86
N ILE A 315 -3.07 11.44 -1.36
CA ILE A 315 -1.80 11.61 -0.64
C ILE A 315 -1.50 13.09 -0.41
N LYS A 316 -1.91 13.97 -1.32
CA LYS A 316 -1.81 15.44 -1.17
C LYS A 316 -2.59 15.98 0.04
N GLN A 317 -3.56 15.21 0.56
CA GLN A 317 -4.37 15.56 1.74
C GLN A 317 -3.81 14.94 3.02
N ILE A 318 -2.83 14.03 2.94
CA ILE A 318 -2.23 13.38 4.09
C ILE A 318 -1.08 14.25 4.60
N GLU A 319 -1.22 14.74 5.82
CA GLU A 319 -0.37 15.78 6.40
C GLU A 319 1.13 15.48 6.33
N TYR A 320 1.51 14.23 6.61
CA TYR A 320 2.90 13.79 6.65
C TYR A 320 3.47 13.32 5.31
N LEU A 321 2.65 13.29 4.25
CA LEU A 321 2.98 12.82 2.89
C LEU A 321 2.85 13.91 1.81
N LYS A 322 2.72 15.18 2.22
CA LYS A 322 2.65 16.32 1.29
C LYS A 322 3.89 16.37 0.38
N LYS A 323 3.88 17.22 -0.66
CA LYS A 323 4.97 17.38 -1.66
C LYS A 323 6.31 17.76 -1.01
N MET A 324 6.98 16.79 -0.40
CA MET A 324 8.23 16.96 0.33
C MET A 324 9.01 15.66 0.28
N ARG A 325 10.33 15.78 0.21
CA ARG A 325 11.20 14.62 0.35
C ARG A 325 11.08 14.03 1.74
N VAL A 326 10.59 12.80 1.82
CA VAL A 326 10.46 12.08 3.08
C VAL A 326 10.72 10.59 2.87
N ARG A 327 11.46 9.99 3.80
CA ARG A 327 11.70 8.55 3.82
C ARG A 327 10.69 7.89 4.75
N ILE A 328 10.04 6.86 4.24
CA ILE A 328 9.00 6.11 4.94
C ILE A 328 9.37 4.64 4.95
N GLY A 329 9.31 4.05 6.14
CA GLY A 329 9.78 2.71 6.42
C GLY A 329 11.25 2.51 6.06
N VAL A 330 11.61 1.24 5.91
CA VAL A 330 12.97 0.75 5.73
C VAL A 330 12.97 -0.65 5.13
N HIS A 331 14.14 -1.16 4.77
CA HIS A 331 14.31 -2.58 4.51
C HIS A 331 13.81 -3.40 5.72
N PRO A 332 12.95 -4.43 5.55
CA PRO A 332 12.34 -5.15 6.67
C PRO A 332 13.34 -5.70 7.69
N SER A 333 14.50 -6.19 7.23
CA SER A 333 15.55 -6.72 8.11
C SER A 333 16.18 -5.67 9.04
N ARG A 334 16.04 -4.39 8.71
CA ARG A 334 16.58 -3.25 9.47
C ARG A 334 15.58 -2.68 10.47
N LEU A 335 14.34 -3.18 10.46
CA LEU A 335 13.29 -2.67 11.33
C LEU A 335 13.66 -2.78 12.82
N PRO A 336 14.20 -3.91 13.34
CA PRO A 336 14.62 -3.98 14.74
C PRO A 336 15.68 -2.95 15.11
N GLU A 337 16.72 -2.78 14.28
CA GLU A 337 17.82 -1.82 14.50
C GLU A 337 17.30 -0.39 14.71
N ILE A 338 16.32 0.02 13.90
CA ILE A 338 15.70 1.34 13.99
C ILE A 338 14.89 1.49 15.25
N VAL A 339 14.11 0.47 15.59
CA VAL A 339 13.20 0.52 16.72
C VAL A 339 13.96 0.50 18.04
N THR A 340 14.99 -0.34 18.15
CA THR A 340 15.83 -0.41 19.36
C THR A 340 16.79 0.77 19.48
N GLY A 341 17.23 1.35 18.36
CA GLY A 341 18.17 2.48 18.34
C GLY A 341 17.49 3.84 18.55
N ALA A 342 16.18 3.94 18.30
CA ALA A 342 15.44 5.19 18.44
C ALA A 342 14.95 5.41 19.87
N ARG A 343 15.11 6.64 20.37
CA ARG A 343 14.58 7.07 21.66
C ARG A 343 13.25 7.82 21.58
N THR A 344 12.87 8.25 20.38
CA THR A 344 11.71 9.11 20.16
C THR A 344 10.66 8.40 19.32
N THR A 345 9.41 8.53 19.75
CA THR A 345 8.21 8.14 19.01
C THR A 345 7.64 9.32 18.24
N ILE A 346 6.70 9.04 17.34
CA ILE A 346 5.96 10.07 16.63
C ILE A 346 4.99 10.75 17.60
N ASP A 347 5.06 12.08 17.68
CA ASP A 347 4.09 12.90 18.39
C ASP A 347 2.81 13.03 17.54
N PHE A 348 1.80 12.23 17.90
CA PHE A 348 0.53 12.19 17.17
C PHE A 348 -0.37 13.40 17.43
N GLU A 349 -0.15 14.16 18.50
CA GLU A 349 -0.96 15.35 18.83
C GLU A 349 -0.74 16.48 17.82
N ARG A 350 0.40 16.46 17.12
CA ARG A 350 0.72 17.43 16.05
C ARG A 350 -0.18 17.29 14.82
N PHE A 351 -0.84 16.14 14.64
CA PHE A 351 -1.66 15.90 13.45
C PHE A 351 -3.10 16.37 13.62
N ARG A 352 -3.48 17.41 12.86
CA ARG A 352 -4.74 18.14 13.06
C ARG A 352 -5.97 17.48 12.41
N LEU A 353 -5.79 16.50 11.52
CA LEU A 353 -6.81 16.10 10.54
C LEU A 353 -7.47 14.72 10.75
N THR A 354 -7.23 14.03 11.87
CA THR A 354 -7.81 12.68 12.03
C THR A 354 -9.21 12.74 12.64
N LYS A 355 -10.25 12.53 11.82
CA LYS A 355 -11.54 12.09 12.35
C LYS A 355 -11.37 10.65 12.82
N LEU A 356 -11.25 10.48 14.13
CA LEU A 356 -11.26 9.16 14.74
C LEU A 356 -12.68 8.60 14.64
N PRO A 357 -12.86 7.34 14.18
CA PRO A 357 -14.15 6.69 14.26
C PRO A 357 -14.58 6.62 15.73
N ARG A 358 -15.88 6.81 16.00
CA ARG A 358 -16.43 6.48 17.33
C ARG A 358 -16.56 4.96 17.39
N GLY A 359 -15.72 4.29 18.18
CA GLY A 359 -15.86 2.86 18.44
C GLY A 359 -17.11 2.64 19.28
N GLU A 360 -17.97 1.69 18.91
CA GLU A 360 -19.23 1.42 19.61
C GLU A 360 -19.02 0.86 21.04
N SER A 361 -17.81 0.41 21.36
CA SER A 361 -17.49 -0.30 22.62
C SER A 361 -16.20 0.16 23.31
N GLY A 362 -15.64 1.32 22.93
CA GLY A 362 -14.31 1.74 23.42
C GLY A 362 -13.19 0.79 22.97
N ARG A 363 -13.40 0.09 21.86
CA ARG A 363 -12.43 -0.80 21.21
C ARG A 363 -12.50 -0.55 19.70
N HIS A 364 -11.33 -0.60 19.07
CA HIS A 364 -11.17 -0.42 17.64
C HIS A 364 -10.53 -1.65 17.01
N THR A 365 -11.13 -2.10 15.92
CA THR A 365 -10.71 -3.20 15.06
C THR A 365 -10.36 -2.68 13.68
N TYR A 366 -9.83 -3.56 12.83
CA TYR A 366 -9.67 -3.26 11.42
C TYR A 366 -10.99 -2.83 10.73
N GLY A 367 -12.13 -3.41 11.11
CA GLY A 367 -13.43 -3.06 10.52
C GLY A 367 -13.90 -1.65 10.85
N ASP A 368 -13.48 -1.10 11.99
CA ASP A 368 -13.83 0.25 12.42
C ASP A 368 -13.05 1.34 11.66
N VAL A 369 -11.86 0.99 11.16
CA VAL A 369 -10.93 1.92 10.49
C VAL A 369 -10.79 1.67 9.00
N ARG A 370 -11.30 0.55 8.47
CA ARG A 370 -11.20 0.16 7.06
C ARG A 370 -12.50 -0.45 6.55
N VAL A 371 -12.82 -0.12 5.31
CA VAL A 371 -13.86 -0.83 4.54
C VAL A 371 -13.45 -2.30 4.38
N THR A 372 -14.22 -3.19 5.01
CA THR A 372 -14.08 -4.64 4.84
C THR A 372 -14.69 -5.08 3.53
N LYS A 373 -14.07 -6.07 2.89
CA LYS A 373 -14.52 -6.71 1.66
C LYS A 373 -14.21 -8.20 1.76
N PRO A 374 -15.01 -9.08 1.15
CA PRO A 374 -14.73 -10.51 1.19
C PRO A 374 -13.42 -10.84 0.47
N CYS A 375 -12.76 -11.92 0.90
CA CYS A 375 -11.55 -12.41 0.26
C CYS A 375 -11.90 -13.16 -1.03
N ARG A 376 -11.42 -12.68 -2.19
CA ARG A 376 -11.56 -13.39 -3.47
C ARG A 376 -10.38 -14.30 -3.82
N ALA A 377 -9.36 -14.39 -2.95
CA ALA A 377 -8.20 -15.25 -3.20
C ALA A 377 -8.58 -16.75 -3.26
N ARG A 378 -9.61 -17.15 -2.52
CA ARG A 378 -10.10 -18.53 -2.47
C ARG A 378 -11.16 -18.88 -3.52
N VAL A 379 -11.67 -17.87 -4.25
CA VAL A 379 -12.68 -18.08 -5.30
C VAL A 379 -12.07 -18.79 -6.50
N TYR A 380 -10.76 -18.62 -6.73
CA TYR A 380 -10.05 -19.21 -7.85
C TYR A 380 -8.98 -20.18 -7.35
N ALA A 381 -8.74 -21.27 -8.08
CA ALA A 381 -7.58 -22.12 -7.85
C ALA A 381 -6.30 -21.31 -8.03
N SER A 382 -5.38 -21.38 -7.06
CA SER A 382 -4.09 -20.69 -7.14
C SER A 382 -3.18 -21.36 -8.18
N PRO A 383 -2.43 -20.59 -8.99
CA PRO A 383 -1.53 -21.13 -10.00
C PRO A 383 -0.34 -21.90 -9.41
N THR A 384 0.01 -21.67 -8.14
CA THR A 384 1.20 -22.23 -7.49
C THR A 384 0.89 -23.25 -6.41
N ARG A 385 -0.39 -23.43 -6.03
CA ARG A 385 -0.78 -24.53 -5.13
C ARG A 385 -0.81 -25.84 -5.91
N THR A 386 0.34 -26.48 -6.05
CA THR A 386 0.37 -27.94 -6.26
C THR A 386 -0.25 -28.59 -5.02
N SER A 387 -1.21 -29.50 -5.23
CA SER A 387 -1.84 -30.30 -4.18
C SER A 387 -0.77 -31.05 -3.37
N GLY A 388 -0.33 -30.49 -2.23
CA GLY A 388 0.61 -31.16 -1.32
C GLY A 388 1.62 -30.28 -0.57
N SER A 389 1.82 -29.01 -0.93
CA SER A 389 2.79 -28.13 -0.25
C SER A 389 2.13 -27.30 0.86
N SER A 390 2.29 -27.74 2.12
CA SER A 390 1.99 -26.90 3.28
C SER A 390 3.10 -25.86 3.45
N VAL A 391 2.77 -24.58 3.39
CA VAL A 391 3.66 -23.49 3.83
C VAL A 391 4.15 -23.82 5.25
N PRO A 392 5.46 -23.68 5.55
CA PRO A 392 5.97 -23.95 6.89
C PRO A 392 5.20 -23.15 7.93
N ARG A 393 4.64 -23.86 8.92
CA ARG A 393 4.19 -23.22 10.16
C ARG A 393 5.46 -22.91 10.94
N PHE A 394 5.79 -21.63 11.08
CA PHE A 394 6.82 -21.20 12.01
C PHE A 394 6.27 -21.45 13.42
N HIS A 395 6.90 -22.38 14.13
CA HIS A 395 6.67 -22.66 15.54
C HIS A 395 7.60 -21.82 16.39
#